data_AF-A0A2D4PI34-F1
#
_entry.id   AF-A0A2D4PI34-F1
#
_cell.length_a   1.000
_cell.length_b   1.000
_cell.length_c   1.000
_cell.angle_alpha   90.00
_cell.angle_beta   90.00
_cell.angle_gamma   90.00
#
_symmetry.space_group_name_H-M   'P 1'
#
loop_
_entity.id
_entity.type
_entity.pdbx_description
1 polymer ?
#
loop_
_entity_poly.entity_id
_entity_poly.type
_entity_poly.pdbx_seq_one_letter_code
_entity_poly.pdbx_strand_id
1 'polypeptide(L)'
;TLPTDDVSSSEDREGTVKITRQLIERKELLHNVQLLKIELSQKNLMLDNLKVEYLTKIEELEEKLNDAVHEKQLLSLRLDNQLALQQEDARKHQEVMKQEMETILLRQRQLEKNNHQLRERSGDIRRSLRDLELSEEYYAKLKSLSEDELSIPEYVSIRFYEAVHPLKNEIGELQAKKEAAWEELNEYKSQLKHLLESY
;
A
#
# COMPACT_ATOMS: atom_id res chain seq x y z
N THR A 1 -98.85 -106.56 26.65
CA THR A 1 -97.46 -106.34 27.08
C THR A 1 -96.66 -105.90 25.87
N LEU A 2 -95.84 -104.85 26.04
CA LEU A 2 -94.69 -104.50 25.16
C LEU A 2 -93.87 -105.76 24.78
N PRO A 3 -93.01 -105.78 23.72
CA PRO A 3 -92.36 -104.63 23.05
C PRO A 3 -92.25 -104.74 21.51
N THR A 4 -91.87 -103.66 20.82
CA THR A 4 -91.21 -103.76 19.50
C THR A 4 -90.43 -102.49 19.19
N ASP A 5 -89.12 -102.71 18.99
CA ASP A 5 -88.19 -102.03 18.09
C ASP A 5 -87.83 -100.54 18.30
N ASP A 6 -86.82 -100.33 19.15
CA ASP A 6 -85.86 -99.24 19.01
C ASP A 6 -84.98 -99.50 17.77
N VAL A 7 -85.45 -99.00 16.62
CA VAL A 7 -84.68 -98.97 15.37
C VAL A 7 -83.85 -97.69 15.32
N SER A 8 -82.52 -97.86 15.35
CA SER A 8 -81.54 -97.09 14.59
C SER A 8 -81.61 -95.54 14.64
N SER A 9 -80.80 -94.94 15.52
CA SER A 9 -80.35 -93.54 15.38
C SER A 9 -78.94 -93.36 15.97
N SER A 10 -77.95 -93.98 15.33
CA SER A 10 -76.53 -93.79 15.69
C SER A 10 -75.73 -93.01 14.64
N GLU A 11 -76.19 -92.92 13.39
CA GLU A 11 -75.47 -92.17 12.33
C GLU A 11 -75.76 -90.64 12.38
N ASP A 12 -76.95 -90.22 12.83
CA ASP A 12 -77.32 -88.80 12.92
C ASP A 12 -76.56 -88.04 14.02
N ARG A 13 -76.19 -88.71 15.11
CA ARG A 13 -75.42 -88.12 16.23
C ARG A 13 -73.98 -87.83 15.84
N GLU A 14 -73.36 -88.66 15.01
CA GLU A 14 -71.98 -88.47 14.58
C GLU A 14 -71.86 -87.41 13.48
N GLY A 15 -72.88 -87.29 12.62
CA GLY A 15 -73.03 -86.17 11.68
C GLY A 15 -73.24 -84.82 12.37
N THR A 16 -74.12 -84.75 13.38
CA THR A 16 -74.35 -83.50 14.15
C THR A 16 -73.16 -83.07 15.01
N VAL A 17 -72.37 -84.01 15.54
CA VAL A 17 -71.11 -83.70 16.27
C VAL A 17 -70.03 -83.18 15.31
N LYS A 18 -69.92 -83.75 14.09
CA LYS A 18 -69.02 -83.24 13.05
C LYS A 18 -69.44 -81.84 12.57
N ILE A 19 -70.73 -81.60 12.40
CA ILE A 19 -71.29 -80.29 12.03
C ILE A 19 -71.04 -79.24 13.13
N THR A 20 -71.18 -79.59 14.41
CA THR A 20 -70.90 -78.66 15.52
C THR A 20 -69.42 -78.33 15.68
N ARG A 21 -68.50 -79.28 15.48
CA ARG A 21 -67.05 -79.01 15.46
C ARG A 21 -66.66 -78.08 14.30
N GLN A 22 -67.15 -78.35 13.09
CA GLN A 22 -66.91 -77.47 11.93
C GLN A 22 -67.47 -76.05 12.14
N LEU A 23 -68.59 -75.93 12.85
CA LEU A 23 -69.18 -74.63 13.18
C LEU A 23 -68.30 -73.83 14.16
N ILE A 24 -67.69 -74.51 15.14
CA ILE A 24 -66.78 -73.89 16.11
C ILE A 24 -65.49 -73.43 15.42
N GLU A 25 -64.87 -74.30 14.62
CA GLU A 25 -63.66 -73.97 13.84
C GLU A 25 -63.93 -72.77 12.91
N ARG A 26 -65.09 -72.74 12.25
CA ARG A 26 -65.50 -71.60 11.41
C ARG A 26 -65.64 -70.31 12.22
N LYS A 27 -66.18 -70.36 13.44
CA LYS A 27 -66.31 -69.19 14.33
C LYS A 27 -64.94 -68.68 14.80
N GLU A 28 -64.02 -69.58 15.14
CA GLU A 28 -62.64 -69.24 15.53
C GLU A 28 -61.88 -68.59 14.37
N LEU A 29 -61.97 -69.16 13.17
CA LEU A 29 -61.37 -68.57 11.97
C LEU A 29 -61.94 -67.18 11.67
N LEU A 30 -63.26 -67.00 11.80
CA LEU A 30 -63.90 -65.69 11.62
C LEU A 30 -63.41 -64.66 12.66
N HIS A 31 -63.26 -65.08 13.92
CA HIS A 31 -62.72 -64.22 14.96
C HIS A 31 -61.25 -63.83 14.70
N ASN A 32 -60.41 -64.79 14.31
CA ASN A 32 -59.01 -64.53 13.95
C ASN A 32 -58.91 -63.56 12.77
N VAL A 33 -59.77 -63.69 11.76
CA VAL A 33 -59.84 -62.74 10.64
C VAL A 33 -60.23 -61.33 11.13
N GLN A 34 -61.15 -61.21 12.09
CA GLN A 34 -61.51 -59.90 12.67
C GLN A 34 -60.33 -59.28 13.42
N LEU A 35 -59.61 -60.05 14.24
CA LEU A 35 -58.42 -59.58 14.94
C LEU A 35 -57.34 -59.08 13.96
N LEU A 36 -57.05 -59.86 12.92
CA LEU A 36 -56.09 -59.46 11.88
C LEU A 36 -56.50 -58.19 11.14
N LYS A 37 -57.80 -58.00 10.87
CA LYS A 37 -58.31 -56.74 10.27
C LYS A 37 -58.09 -55.55 11.19
N ILE A 38 -58.31 -55.72 12.49
CA ILE A 38 -58.08 -54.66 13.48
C ILE A 38 -56.58 -54.32 13.54
N GLU A 39 -55.71 -55.31 13.69
CA GLU A 39 -54.26 -55.10 13.74
C GLU A 39 -53.74 -54.43 12.47
N LEU A 40 -54.22 -54.85 11.29
CA LEU A 40 -53.88 -54.23 10.02
C LEU A 40 -54.33 -52.76 9.98
N SER A 41 -55.55 -52.46 10.42
CA SER A 41 -56.05 -51.08 10.47
C SER A 41 -55.23 -50.19 11.42
N GLN A 42 -54.80 -50.73 12.56
CA GLN A 42 -53.93 -50.03 13.52
C GLN A 42 -52.55 -49.77 12.93
N LYS A 43 -51.94 -50.75 12.26
CA LYS A 43 -50.65 -50.56 11.57
C LYS A 43 -50.74 -49.54 10.44
N ASN A 44 -51.83 -49.53 9.68
CA ASN A 44 -52.06 -48.52 8.65
C ASN A 44 -52.16 -47.11 9.26
N LEU A 45 -52.91 -46.94 10.33
CA LEU A 45 -53.01 -45.65 11.03
C LEU A 45 -51.65 -45.19 11.58
N MET A 46 -50.84 -46.12 12.10
CA MET A 46 -49.48 -45.80 12.56
C MET A 46 -48.58 -45.36 11.40
N LEU A 47 -48.67 -46.03 10.24
CA LEU A 47 -47.93 -45.64 9.04
C LEU A 47 -48.35 -44.26 8.52
N ASP A 48 -49.65 -43.97 8.53
CA ASP A 48 -50.16 -42.66 8.11
C ASP A 48 -49.69 -41.54 9.04
N ASN A 49 -49.70 -41.77 10.36
CA ASN A 49 -49.16 -40.80 11.33
C ASN A 49 -47.67 -40.54 11.10
N LEU A 50 -46.85 -41.60 10.98
CA LEU A 50 -45.42 -41.46 10.70
C LEU A 50 -45.18 -40.73 9.37
N LYS A 51 -45.99 -41.00 8.35
CA LYS A 51 -45.90 -40.31 7.07
C LYS A 51 -46.16 -38.80 7.21
N VAL A 52 -47.19 -38.42 7.97
CA VAL A 52 -47.48 -37.00 8.26
C VAL A 52 -46.32 -36.37 9.03
N GLU A 53 -45.81 -37.02 10.07
CA GLU A 53 -44.66 -36.52 10.84
C GLU A 53 -43.43 -36.29 9.96
N TYR A 54 -43.10 -37.24 9.08
CA TYR A 54 -41.97 -37.09 8.16
C TYR A 54 -42.21 -36.00 7.11
N LEU A 55 -43.43 -35.86 6.59
CA LEU A 55 -43.75 -34.78 5.65
C LEU A 55 -43.61 -33.40 6.30
N THR A 56 -44.18 -33.21 7.50
CA THR A 56 -43.99 -31.97 8.26
C THR A 56 -42.50 -31.72 8.53
N LYS A 57 -41.74 -32.78 8.85
CA LYS A 57 -40.31 -32.62 9.10
C LYS A 57 -39.52 -32.21 7.86
N ILE A 58 -39.90 -32.72 6.70
CA ILE A 58 -39.31 -32.33 5.42
C ILE A 58 -39.60 -30.85 5.16
N GLU A 59 -40.84 -30.40 5.31
CA GLU A 59 -41.23 -29.00 5.11
C GLU A 59 -40.43 -28.05 6.04
N GLU A 60 -40.29 -28.38 7.33
CA GLU A 60 -39.47 -27.59 8.27
C GLU A 60 -38.00 -27.50 7.85
N LEU A 61 -37.44 -28.59 7.30
CA LEU A 61 -36.05 -28.63 6.88
C LEU A 61 -35.83 -27.85 5.57
N GLU A 62 -36.80 -27.88 4.66
CA GLU A 62 -36.79 -27.11 3.43
C GLU A 62 -36.89 -25.61 3.70
N GLU A 63 -37.74 -25.19 4.64
CA GLU A 63 -37.83 -23.78 5.08
C GLU A 63 -36.49 -23.30 5.66
N LYS A 64 -35.91 -24.06 6.60
CA LYS A 64 -34.60 -23.73 7.19
C LYS A 64 -33.48 -23.66 6.17
N LEU A 65 -33.51 -24.55 5.17
CA LEU A 65 -32.53 -24.53 4.09
C LEU A 65 -32.68 -23.26 3.25
N ASN A 66 -33.91 -22.87 2.91
CA ASN A 66 -34.18 -21.66 2.16
C ASN A 66 -33.73 -20.41 2.91
N ASP A 67 -34.01 -20.32 4.21
CA ASP A 67 -33.54 -19.21 5.05
C ASP A 67 -32.01 -19.12 5.08
N ALA A 68 -31.32 -20.25 5.29
CA ALA A 68 -29.86 -20.29 5.30
C ALA A 68 -29.25 -19.92 3.94
N VAL A 69 -29.88 -20.32 2.84
CA VAL A 69 -29.46 -19.94 1.49
C VAL A 69 -29.64 -18.44 1.27
N HIS A 70 -30.77 -17.87 1.73
CA HIS A 70 -31.03 -16.44 1.60
C HIS A 70 -30.03 -15.60 2.41
N GLU A 71 -29.76 -15.99 3.66
CA GLU A 71 -28.76 -15.32 4.51
C GLU A 71 -27.37 -15.39 3.88
N LYS A 72 -26.97 -16.56 3.37
CA LYS A 72 -25.69 -16.73 2.66
C LYS A 72 -25.58 -15.78 1.46
N GLN A 73 -26.62 -15.66 0.65
CA GLN A 73 -26.63 -14.76 -0.51
C GLN A 73 -26.47 -13.30 -0.08
N LEU A 74 -27.19 -12.88 0.97
CA LEU A 74 -27.09 -11.53 1.51
C LEU A 74 -25.69 -11.22 2.03
N LEU A 75 -25.08 -12.16 2.75
CA LEU A 75 -23.71 -12.02 3.25
C LEU A 75 -22.69 -11.97 2.11
N SER A 76 -22.86 -12.79 1.09
CA SER A 76 -22.00 -12.76 -0.12
C SER A 76 -22.06 -11.39 -0.79
N LEU A 77 -23.26 -10.86 -1.03
CA LEU A 77 -23.43 -9.54 -1.64
C LEU A 77 -22.82 -8.41 -0.80
N ARG A 78 -22.95 -8.47 0.53
CA ARG A 78 -22.30 -7.51 1.43
C ARG A 78 -20.78 -7.57 1.34
N LEU A 79 -20.22 -8.77 1.32
CA LEU A 79 -18.78 -8.98 1.21
C LEU A 79 -18.25 -8.49 -0.13
N ASP A 80 -18.92 -8.82 -1.23
CA ASP A 80 -18.55 -8.39 -2.58
C ASP A 80 -18.59 -6.86 -2.70
N ASN A 81 -19.60 -6.21 -2.11
CA ASN A 81 -19.69 -4.76 -2.08
C ASN A 81 -18.56 -4.12 -1.26
N GLN A 82 -18.25 -4.66 -0.08
CA GLN A 82 -17.14 -4.19 0.75
C GLN A 82 -15.78 -4.35 0.04
N LEU A 83 -15.56 -5.49 -0.63
CA LEU A 83 -14.35 -5.73 -1.41
C LEU A 83 -14.23 -4.74 -2.56
N ALA A 84 -15.33 -4.49 -3.29
CA ALA A 84 -15.34 -3.53 -4.39
C ALA A 84 -15.00 -2.10 -3.92
N LEU A 85 -15.60 -1.65 -2.81
CA LEU A 85 -15.30 -0.35 -2.20
C LEU A 85 -13.83 -0.25 -1.76
N GLN A 86 -13.31 -1.26 -1.06
CA GLN A 86 -11.90 -1.27 -0.63
C GLN A 86 -10.93 -1.25 -1.80
N GLN A 87 -11.22 -1.98 -2.88
CA GLN A 87 -10.41 -1.97 -4.09
C GLN A 87 -10.44 -0.59 -4.78
N GLU A 88 -11.60 0.04 -4.86
CA GLU A 88 -11.73 1.38 -5.42
C GLU A 88 -10.96 2.42 -4.60
N ASP A 89 -11.09 2.38 -3.27
CA ASP A 89 -10.38 3.27 -2.37
C ASP A 89 -8.87 3.07 -2.43
N ALA A 90 -8.39 1.82 -2.43
CA ALA A 90 -6.96 1.52 -2.58
C ALA A 90 -6.41 2.07 -3.90
N ARG A 91 -7.18 1.92 -5.00
CA ARG A 91 -6.81 2.47 -6.31
C ARG A 91 -6.74 3.99 -6.30
N LYS A 92 -7.72 4.67 -5.69
CA LYS A 92 -7.71 6.14 -5.55
C LYS A 92 -6.49 6.62 -4.75
N HIS A 93 -6.20 5.99 -3.62
CA HIS A 93 -5.04 6.34 -2.79
C HIS A 93 -3.73 6.12 -3.55
N GLN A 94 -3.61 5.01 -4.29
CA GLN A 94 -2.42 4.73 -5.10
C GLN A 94 -2.21 5.79 -6.19
N GLU A 95 -3.28 6.23 -6.86
CA GLU A 95 -3.20 7.26 -7.90
C GLU A 95 -2.77 8.62 -7.32
N VAL A 96 -3.33 9.01 -6.17
CA VAL A 96 -2.91 10.25 -5.46
C VAL A 96 -1.44 10.18 -5.08
N MET A 97 -1.00 9.09 -4.44
CA MET A 97 0.42 8.91 -4.08
C MET A 97 1.34 9.00 -5.29
N LYS A 98 0.93 8.43 -6.43
CA LYS A 98 1.72 8.48 -7.66
C LYS A 98 1.86 9.91 -8.17
N GLN A 99 0.77 10.68 -8.19
CA GLN A 99 0.78 12.08 -8.64
C GLN A 99 1.63 12.98 -7.72
N GLU A 100 1.54 12.78 -6.40
CA GLU A 100 2.38 13.47 -5.42
C GLU A 100 3.86 13.13 -5.61
N MET A 101 4.17 11.84 -5.80
CA MET A 101 5.53 11.37 -6.06
C MET A 101 6.11 11.98 -7.35
N GLU A 102 5.34 12.00 -8.44
CA GLU A 102 5.75 12.61 -9.70
C GLU A 102 6.05 14.11 -9.55
N THR A 103 5.23 14.83 -8.77
CA THR A 103 5.43 16.25 -8.47
C THR A 103 6.72 16.48 -7.69
N ILE A 104 6.99 15.65 -6.67
CA ILE A 104 8.23 15.72 -5.87
C ILE A 104 9.44 15.43 -6.75
N LEU A 105 9.38 14.38 -7.57
CA LEU A 105 10.48 14.01 -8.48
C LEU A 105 10.78 15.11 -9.50
N LEU A 106 9.75 15.74 -10.08
CA LEU A 106 9.92 16.86 -10.98
C LEU A 106 10.61 18.03 -10.28
N ARG A 107 10.17 18.37 -9.07
CA ARG A 107 10.78 19.44 -8.27
C ARG A 107 12.23 19.12 -7.93
N GLN A 108 12.53 17.88 -7.55
CA GLN A 108 13.89 17.44 -7.24
C GLN A 108 14.82 17.60 -8.44
N ARG A 109 14.41 17.14 -9.64
CA ARG A 109 15.21 17.32 -10.87
C ARG A 109 15.49 18.78 -11.17
N GLN A 110 14.51 19.66 -10.99
CA GLN A 110 14.71 21.09 -11.19
C GLN A 110 15.70 21.68 -10.18
N LEU A 111 15.63 21.26 -8.91
CA LEU A 111 16.57 21.70 -7.88
C LEU A 111 17.98 21.20 -8.14
N GLU A 112 18.15 19.96 -8.59
CA GLU A 112 19.44 19.39 -8.96
C GLU A 112 20.07 20.15 -10.14
N LYS A 113 19.26 20.46 -11.17
CA LYS A 113 19.70 21.29 -12.31
C LYS A 113 20.13 22.68 -11.86
N ASN A 114 19.31 23.35 -11.04
CA ASN A 114 19.64 24.68 -10.51
C ASN A 114 20.91 24.64 -9.65
N ASN A 115 21.07 23.62 -8.80
CA ASN A 115 22.25 23.45 -7.96
C ASN A 115 23.52 23.27 -8.81
N HIS A 116 23.43 22.47 -9.88
CA HIS A 116 24.52 22.30 -10.83
C HIS A 116 24.93 23.62 -11.49
N GLN A 117 23.95 24.40 -11.99
CA GLN A 117 24.20 25.72 -12.57
C GLN A 117 24.81 26.70 -11.57
N LEU A 118 24.35 26.70 -10.31
CA LEU A 118 24.92 27.56 -9.27
C LEU A 118 26.38 27.18 -8.96
N ARG A 119 26.70 25.89 -8.94
CA ARG A 119 28.09 25.42 -8.74
C ARG A 119 28.99 25.81 -9.90
N GLU A 120 28.49 25.70 -11.13
CA GLU A 120 29.20 26.12 -12.34
C GLU A 120 29.49 27.63 -12.29
N ARG A 121 28.46 28.46 -12.07
CA ARG A 121 28.60 29.92 -11.93
C ARG A 121 29.55 30.31 -10.82
N SER A 122 29.49 29.64 -9.66
CA SER A 122 30.45 29.87 -8.58
C SER A 122 31.89 29.53 -9.02
N GLY A 123 32.06 28.47 -9.81
CA GLY A 123 33.33 28.12 -10.44
C GLY A 123 33.82 29.16 -11.44
N ASP A 124 32.94 29.70 -12.28
CA ASP A 124 33.24 30.79 -13.20
C ASP A 124 33.71 32.04 -12.46
N ILE A 125 32.98 32.45 -11.41
CA ILE A 125 33.35 33.61 -10.58
C ILE A 125 34.73 33.40 -9.96
N ARG A 126 35.02 32.22 -9.39
CA ARG A 126 36.36 31.93 -8.85
C ARG A 126 37.47 32.02 -9.91
N ARG A 127 37.18 31.65 -11.15
CA ARG A 127 38.13 31.77 -12.26
C ARG A 127 38.31 33.21 -12.71
N SER A 128 37.23 33.99 -12.81
CA SER A 128 37.30 35.40 -13.20
C SER A 128 38.01 36.27 -12.16
N LEU A 129 38.00 35.87 -10.88
CA LEU A 129 38.69 36.58 -9.81
C LEU A 129 40.21 36.29 -9.74
N ARG A 130 40.80 35.59 -10.72
CA ARG A 130 42.25 35.32 -10.74
C ARG A 130 43.08 36.52 -11.22
N ASP A 131 42.56 37.27 -12.17
CA ASP A 131 43.26 38.40 -12.80
C ASP A 131 42.46 39.69 -12.55
N LEU A 132 42.78 40.37 -11.44
CA LEU A 132 42.05 41.55 -10.95
C LEU A 132 42.80 42.87 -11.18
N GLU A 133 43.92 42.84 -11.89
CA GLU A 133 44.72 44.05 -12.11
C GLU A 133 43.98 45.03 -13.03
N LEU A 134 43.85 46.27 -12.56
CA LEU A 134 43.27 47.37 -13.31
C LEU A 134 44.33 48.39 -13.69
N SER A 135 44.17 48.99 -14.86
CA SER A 135 44.83 50.27 -15.17
C SER A 135 44.09 51.41 -14.46
N GLU A 136 44.80 52.50 -14.21
CA GLU A 136 44.25 53.68 -13.52
C GLU A 136 43.04 54.27 -14.28
N GLU A 137 43.12 54.33 -15.62
CA GLU A 137 42.02 54.77 -16.49
C GLU A 137 40.78 53.89 -16.35
N TYR A 138 40.97 52.58 -16.25
CA TYR A 138 39.86 51.63 -16.14
C TYR A 138 39.26 51.62 -14.73
N TYR A 139 40.10 51.78 -13.70
CA TYR A 139 39.64 52.01 -12.33
C TYR A 139 38.76 53.26 -12.24
N ALA A 140 39.18 54.40 -12.80
CA ALA A 140 38.40 55.63 -12.75
C ALA A 140 37.02 55.49 -13.44
N LYS A 141 36.97 54.77 -14.56
CA LYS A 141 35.72 54.44 -15.24
C LYS A 141 34.80 53.59 -14.36
N LEU A 142 35.30 52.48 -13.84
CA LEU A 142 34.51 51.59 -12.99
C LEU A 142 34.06 52.26 -11.68
N LYS A 143 34.89 53.11 -11.09
CA LYS A 143 34.58 53.84 -9.85
C LYS A 143 33.45 54.86 -10.02
N SER A 144 33.19 55.31 -11.24
CA SER A 144 32.09 56.23 -11.56
C SER A 144 30.71 55.56 -11.62
N LEU A 145 30.68 54.23 -11.73
CA LEU A 145 29.46 53.43 -11.78
C LEU A 145 28.95 53.11 -10.36
N SER A 146 27.65 52.81 -10.24
CA SER A 146 27.07 52.37 -8.97
C SER A 146 27.35 50.90 -8.69
N GLU A 147 27.33 50.48 -7.41
CA GLU A 147 27.61 49.08 -7.04
C GLU A 147 26.63 48.08 -7.67
N ASP A 148 25.37 48.47 -7.89
CA ASP A 148 24.35 47.62 -8.51
C ASP A 148 24.57 47.37 -10.01
N GLU A 149 25.35 48.23 -10.67
CA GLU A 149 25.68 48.13 -12.10
C GLU A 149 26.98 47.34 -12.33
N LEU A 150 27.76 47.11 -11.28
CA LEU A 150 29.04 46.41 -11.36
C LEU A 150 28.83 44.89 -11.31
N SER A 151 29.51 44.18 -12.21
CA SER A 151 29.65 42.74 -12.04
C SER A 151 30.52 42.43 -10.82
N ILE A 152 30.35 41.22 -10.25
CA ILE A 152 31.15 40.77 -9.09
C ILE A 152 32.67 40.92 -9.35
N PRO A 153 33.23 40.51 -10.51
CA PRO A 153 34.65 40.70 -10.78
C PRO A 153 35.05 42.17 -10.80
N GLU A 154 34.27 43.05 -11.44
CA GLU A 154 34.57 44.49 -11.51
C GLU A 154 34.56 45.13 -10.13
N TYR A 155 33.54 44.83 -9.32
CA TYR A 155 33.46 45.31 -7.95
C TYR A 155 34.69 44.87 -7.14
N VAL A 156 35.08 43.60 -7.24
CA VAL A 156 36.26 43.07 -6.54
C VAL A 156 37.55 43.70 -7.08
N SER A 157 37.67 43.92 -8.39
CA SER A 157 38.83 44.56 -9.00
C SER A 157 39.03 45.99 -8.52
N ILE A 158 37.97 46.78 -8.33
CA ILE A 158 38.05 48.13 -7.74
C ILE A 158 38.63 48.03 -6.32
N ARG A 159 38.07 47.16 -5.48
CA ARG A 159 38.54 46.99 -4.08
C ARG A 159 39.97 46.48 -4.02
N PHE A 160 40.35 45.58 -4.92
CA PHE A 160 41.71 45.06 -5.03
C PHE A 160 42.68 46.16 -5.45
N TYR A 161 42.32 46.97 -6.44
CA TYR A 161 43.13 48.12 -6.87
C TYR A 161 43.34 49.13 -5.73
N GLU A 162 42.28 49.51 -5.03
CA GLU A 162 42.34 50.44 -3.88
C GLU A 162 43.29 49.96 -2.78
N ALA A 163 43.34 48.65 -2.53
CA ALA A 163 44.21 48.06 -1.50
C ALA A 163 45.66 47.86 -1.96
N VAL A 164 45.87 47.39 -3.20
CA VAL A 164 47.19 46.94 -3.68
C VAL A 164 47.98 48.07 -4.34
N HIS A 165 47.32 49.01 -5.01
CA HIS A 165 48.01 50.07 -5.74
C HIS A 165 48.88 50.97 -4.84
N PRO A 166 48.42 51.43 -3.65
CA PRO A 166 49.27 52.21 -2.75
C PRO A 166 50.52 51.44 -2.27
N LEU A 167 50.37 50.14 -1.98
CA LEU A 167 51.48 49.28 -1.57
C LEU A 167 52.50 49.09 -2.69
N LYS A 168 52.04 48.94 -3.95
CA LYS A 168 52.93 48.86 -5.12
C LYS A 168 53.74 50.16 -5.27
N ASN A 169 53.11 51.31 -5.07
CA ASN A 169 53.79 52.61 -5.13
C ASN A 169 54.84 52.74 -4.02
N GLU A 170 54.51 52.36 -2.77
CA GLU A 170 55.45 52.38 -1.65
C GLU A 170 56.65 51.45 -1.90
N ILE A 171 56.42 50.24 -2.43
CA ILE A 171 57.50 49.33 -2.82
C ILE A 171 58.40 49.97 -3.89
N GLY A 172 57.83 50.61 -4.90
CA GLY A 172 58.59 51.33 -5.93
C GLY A 172 59.43 52.47 -5.36
N GLU A 173 58.88 53.27 -4.46
CA GLU A 173 59.61 54.33 -3.78
C GLU A 173 60.75 53.80 -2.91
N LEU A 174 60.51 52.72 -2.16
CA LEU A 174 61.52 52.07 -1.33
C LEU A 174 62.64 51.46 -2.19
N GLN A 175 62.30 50.89 -3.35
CA GLN A 175 63.29 50.40 -4.32
C GLN A 175 64.16 51.53 -4.87
N ALA A 176 63.56 52.65 -5.28
CA ALA A 176 64.31 53.81 -5.75
C ALA A 176 65.24 54.39 -4.68
N LYS A 177 64.77 54.50 -3.43
CA LYS A 177 65.61 54.94 -2.29
C LYS A 177 66.76 53.97 -2.01
N LYS A 178 66.52 52.66 -2.11
CA LYS A 178 67.56 51.65 -1.95
C LYS A 178 68.63 51.77 -3.03
N GLU A 179 68.24 51.99 -4.29
CA GLU A 179 69.17 52.17 -5.40
C GLU A 179 70.01 53.43 -5.22
N ALA A 180 69.39 54.57 -4.92
CA ALA A 180 70.09 55.81 -4.64
C ALA A 180 71.12 55.67 -3.49
N ALA A 181 70.71 55.04 -2.37
CA ALA A 181 71.63 54.79 -1.25
C ALA A 181 72.78 53.82 -1.61
N TRP A 182 72.54 52.88 -2.52
CA TRP A 182 73.57 51.98 -3.03
C TRP A 182 74.58 52.71 -3.94
N GLU A 183 74.10 53.62 -4.77
CA GLU A 183 74.93 54.48 -5.60
C GLU A 183 75.80 55.38 -4.72
N GLU A 184 75.20 56.09 -3.76
CA GLU A 184 75.94 56.91 -2.78
C GLU A 184 77.01 56.09 -2.04
N LEU A 185 76.67 54.89 -1.56
CA LEU A 185 77.63 54.01 -0.89
C LEU A 185 78.79 53.60 -1.80
N ASN A 186 78.53 53.34 -3.07
CA ASN A 186 79.56 52.99 -4.04
C ASN A 186 80.45 54.18 -4.39
N GLU A 187 79.88 55.39 -4.48
CA GLU A 187 80.64 56.63 -4.62
C GLU A 187 81.56 56.86 -3.42
N TYR A 188 81.05 56.76 -2.19
CA TYR A 188 81.87 56.89 -0.98
C TYR A 188 82.99 55.86 -0.90
N LYS A 189 82.72 54.59 -1.25
CA LYS A 189 83.76 53.54 -1.32
C LYS A 189 84.84 53.88 -2.35
N SER A 190 84.46 54.44 -3.49
CA SER A 190 85.40 54.84 -4.54
C SER A 190 86.27 56.01 -4.10
N GLN A 191 85.68 57.02 -3.45
CA GLN A 191 86.40 58.14 -2.86
C GLN A 191 87.39 57.69 -1.77
N LEU A 192 86.99 56.76 -0.89
CA LEU A 192 87.85 56.18 0.14
C LEU A 192 89.04 55.43 -0.45
N LYS A 193 88.83 54.64 -1.51
CA LYS A 193 89.93 53.97 -2.23
C LYS A 193 90.94 54.97 -2.79
N HIS A 194 90.46 56.02 -3.46
CA HIS A 194 91.34 57.06 -4.01
C HIS A 194 92.14 57.78 -2.92
N LEU A 195 91.54 58.08 -1.77
CA LEU A 195 92.24 58.67 -0.64
C LEU A 195 93.33 57.74 -0.08
N LEU A 196 93.04 56.44 0.01
CA LEU A 196 94.00 55.43 0.49
C LEU A 196 95.17 55.22 -0.48
N GLU A 197 94.92 55.33 -1.79
CA GLU A 197 95.94 55.25 -2.85
C GLU A 197 96.79 56.53 -2.96
N SER A 198 96.33 57.65 -2.39
CA SER A 198 97.03 58.95 -2.40
C SER A 198 97.93 59.22 -1.18
N TYR A 199 97.94 58.30 -0.20
CA TYR A 199 98.82 58.29 0.98
C TYR A 199 100.00 57.34 0.77
#